data_AF-A0AAN8DYF2-F1
#
_entry.id   AF-A0AAN8DYF2-F1
#
_cell.length_a   1.000
_cell.length_b   1.000
_cell.length_c   1.000
_cell.angle_alpha   90.00
_cell.angle_beta   90.00
_cell.angle_gamma   90.00
#
_symmetry.space_group_name_H-M   'P 1'
#
loop_
_entity.id
_entity.type
_entity.pdbx_description
1 polymer ?
#
loop_
_entity_poly.entity_id
_entity_poly.type
_entity_poly.pdbx_seq_one_letter_code
_entity_poly.pdbx_strand_id
1 'polypeptide(L)'
;MPSPFVAPYTSTKFALNGFFGALQHELAMKKSNVSISICTLGLIDTEAAMEKVKEVTSVPAYPATEAAMNIIITGATRQSELFYPWFTYILSITKEIFPSITGYIMRNSYTYNP
;
A
#
# COMPACT_ATOMS: atom_id res chain seq x y z
N MET A 1 -1.95 -4.85 -2.27
CA MET A 1 -2.45 -6.24 -2.24
C MET A 1 -3.55 -6.44 -3.29
N PRO A 2 -3.74 -7.64 -3.86
CA PRO A 2 -4.90 -7.90 -4.70
C PRO A 2 -6.18 -7.81 -3.87
N SER A 3 -7.07 -6.89 -4.24
CA SER A 3 -8.28 -6.61 -3.47
C SER A 3 -9.52 -6.65 -4.38
N PRO A 4 -10.64 -7.25 -3.94
CA PRO A 4 -11.90 -7.24 -4.69
C PRO A 4 -12.38 -5.82 -5.03
N PHE A 5 -13.19 -5.69 -6.09
CA PHE A 5 -13.85 -4.43 -6.51
C PHE A 5 -12.94 -3.27 -6.95
N VAL A 6 -11.62 -3.42 -6.82
CA VAL A 6 -10.63 -2.39 -7.18
C VAL A 6 -9.55 -2.94 -8.11
N ALA A 7 -9.91 -3.82 -9.05
CA ALA A 7 -8.96 -4.48 -9.95
C ALA A 7 -8.14 -3.49 -10.80
N PRO A 8 -8.73 -2.47 -11.48
CA PRO A 8 -7.93 -1.49 -12.23
C PRO A 8 -6.97 -0.69 -11.33
N TYR A 9 -7.45 -0.24 -10.17
CA TYR A 9 -6.63 0.45 -9.18
C TYR A 9 -5.46 -0.41 -8.72
N THR A 10 -5.75 -1.66 -8.33
CA THR A 10 -4.75 -2.65 -7.91
C THR A 10 -3.69 -2.84 -8.98
N SER A 11 -4.07 -3.06 -10.24
CA SER A 11 -3.12 -3.26 -11.35
C SER A 11 -2.15 -2.08 -11.48
N THR A 12 -2.66 -0.84 -11.45
CA THR A 12 -1.81 0.35 -11.56
C THR A 12 -0.86 0.51 -10.37
N LYS A 13 -1.31 0.21 -9.14
CA LYS A 13 -0.45 0.28 -7.94
C LYS A 13 0.59 -0.84 -7.87
N PHE A 14 0.29 -2.02 -8.41
CA PHE A 14 1.28 -3.08 -8.58
C PHE A 14 2.35 -2.69 -9.61
N ALA A 15 1.96 -2.06 -10.72
CA ALA A 15 2.90 -1.60 -11.73
C ALA A 15 3.94 -0.60 -11.17
N LEU A 16 3.56 0.24 -10.20
CA LEU A 16 4.50 1.15 -9.53
C LEU A 16 5.66 0.40 -8.86
N ASN A 17 5.39 -0.72 -8.19
CA ASN A 17 6.45 -1.51 -7.53
C ASN A 17 7.44 -2.09 -8.55
N GLY A 18 6.93 -2.64 -9.66
CA GLY A 18 7.79 -3.16 -10.72
C GLY A 18 8.64 -2.08 -11.38
N PHE A 19 8.01 -0.96 -11.77
CA PHE A 19 8.69 0.13 -12.47
C PHE A 19 9.72 0.84 -11.58
N PHE A 20 9.30 1.29 -10.39
CA PHE A 20 10.18 2.05 -9.51
C PHE A 20 11.22 1.18 -8.81
N GLY A 21 10.94 -0.11 -8.59
CA GLY A 21 11.95 -1.07 -8.13
C GLY A 21 13.07 -1.23 -9.16
N ALA A 22 12.74 -1.42 -10.43
CA ALA A 22 13.73 -1.46 -11.50
C ALA A 22 14.52 -0.14 -11.62
N LEU A 23 13.82 1.00 -11.63
CA LEU A 23 14.45 2.32 -11.73
C LEU A 23 15.40 2.60 -10.56
N GLN A 24 15.05 2.18 -9.34
CA GLN A 24 15.91 2.34 -8.17
C GLN A 24 17.24 1.61 -8.35
N HIS A 25 17.22 0.39 -8.89
CA HIS A 25 18.44 -0.34 -9.22
C HIS A 25 19.25 0.37 -10.32
N GLU A 26 18.60 0.87 -11.37
CA GLU A 26 19.29 1.61 -12.43
C GLU A 26 19.96 2.90 -11.92
N LEU A 27 19.29 3.64 -11.04
CA LEU A 27 19.84 4.84 -10.41
C LEU A 27 21.06 4.51 -9.53
N ALA A 28 20.99 3.42 -8.78
CA ALA A 28 22.11 2.95 -7.96
C ALA A 28 23.32 2.54 -8.83
N MET A 29 23.07 1.81 -9.93
CA MET A 29 24.11 1.43 -10.89
C MET A 29 24.76 2.67 -11.55
N LYS A 30 23.96 3.72 -11.83
CA LYS A 30 24.45 5.01 -12.35
C LYS A 30 25.08 5.91 -11.30
N LYS A 31 25.15 5.48 -10.03
CA LYS A 31 25.62 6.31 -8.90
C LYS A 31 24.87 7.65 -8.80
N SER A 32 23.59 7.66 -9.15
CA SER A 32 22.75 8.86 -9.05
C SER A 32 22.45 9.18 -7.58
N ASN A 33 22.39 10.47 -7.24
CA ASN A 33 22.05 10.92 -5.88
C ASN A 33 20.54 11.08 -5.66
N VAL A 34 19.71 10.44 -6.48
CA VAL A 34 18.24 10.47 -6.34
C VAL A 34 17.77 9.22 -5.61
N SER A 35 16.99 9.40 -4.54
CA SER A 35 16.31 8.31 -3.83
C SER A 35 14.86 8.16 -4.31
N ILE A 36 14.34 6.95 -4.21
CA ILE A 36 12.95 6.62 -4.47
C ILE A 36 12.39 5.97 -3.21
N SER A 37 11.18 6.38 -2.83
CA SER A 37 10.45 5.85 -1.67
C SER A 37 9.09 5.35 -2.11
N ILE A 38 8.80 4.06 -1.90
CA ILE A 38 7.48 3.47 -2.18
C ILE A 38 6.66 3.46 -0.89
N CYS A 39 5.55 4.20 -0.88
CA CYS A 39 4.67 4.30 0.27
C CYS A 39 3.48 3.35 0.11
N THR A 40 3.50 2.25 0.86
CA THR A 40 2.40 1.29 0.96
C THR A 40 1.47 1.71 2.09
N LEU A 41 0.30 2.22 1.70
CA LEU A 41 -0.70 2.72 2.63
C LEU A 41 -1.87 1.75 2.75
N GLY A 42 -2.38 1.59 3.98
CA GLY A 42 -3.66 0.95 4.27
C GLY A 42 -4.82 1.90 3.97
N LEU A 43 -5.97 1.67 4.62
CA LEU A 43 -7.09 2.60 4.52
C LEU A 43 -6.80 3.87 5.33
N ILE A 44 -6.84 5.02 4.66
CA ILE A 44 -6.60 6.34 5.26
C ILE A 44 -7.91 7.14 5.26
N ASP A 45 -8.20 7.86 6.35
CA ASP A 45 -9.45 8.58 6.63
C ASP A 45 -9.64 9.87 5.81
N THR A 46 -9.18 9.89 4.56
CA THR A 46 -9.47 10.98 3.62
C THR A 46 -10.95 10.99 3.23
N GLU A 47 -11.52 12.17 2.99
CA GLU A 47 -12.93 12.33 2.59
C GLU A 47 -13.32 11.44 1.40
N ALA A 48 -12.51 11.48 0.33
CA ALA A 48 -12.74 10.66 -0.87
C ALA A 48 -12.69 9.15 -0.61
N ALA A 49 -11.79 8.68 0.27
CA ALA A 49 -11.73 7.26 0.61
C ALA A 49 -12.96 6.85 1.42
N MET A 50 -13.30 7.63 2.45
CA MET A 50 -14.43 7.35 3.33
C MET A 50 -15.76 7.34 2.57
N GLU A 51 -15.94 8.24 1.60
CA GLU A 51 -17.12 8.24 0.72
C GLU A 51 -17.23 6.93 -0.10
N LYS A 52 -16.12 6.40 -0.59
CA LYS A 52 -16.10 5.21 -1.47
C LYS A 52 -16.18 3.88 -0.73
N VAL A 53 -15.77 3.82 0.54
CA VAL A 53 -15.62 2.55 1.28
C VAL A 53 -16.68 2.30 2.36
N LYS A 54 -17.47 3.33 2.72
CA LYS A 54 -18.40 3.32 3.87
C LYS A 54 -19.32 2.10 3.97
N GLU A 55 -19.75 1.55 2.83
CA GLU A 55 -20.72 0.44 2.76
C GLU A 55 -20.09 -0.88 2.31
N VAL A 56 -18.80 -0.88 1.98
CA VAL A 56 -18.12 -1.99 1.28
C VAL A 56 -17.19 -2.76 2.21
N THR A 57 -16.62 -2.10 3.22
CA THR A 57 -15.67 -2.70 4.15
C THR A 57 -15.78 -2.10 5.55
N SER A 58 -15.54 -2.94 6.56
CA SER A 58 -15.48 -2.55 7.98
C SER A 58 -14.04 -2.35 8.47
N VAL A 59 -13.06 -2.30 7.56
CA VAL A 59 -11.65 -2.09 7.91
C VAL A 59 -11.47 -0.71 8.55
N PRO A 60 -10.75 -0.60 9.67
CA PRO A 60 -10.49 0.69 10.31
C PRO A 60 -9.63 1.57 9.41
N ALA A 61 -10.05 2.83 9.27
CA ALA A 61 -9.28 3.88 8.60
C ALA A 61 -8.28 4.53 9.58
N TYR A 62 -7.13 4.94 9.07
CA TYR A 62 -6.04 5.57 9.83
C TYR A 62 -5.90 7.06 9.51
N PRO A 63 -5.41 7.89 10.45
CA PRO A 63 -5.34 9.34 10.29
C PRO A 63 -4.49 9.81 9.09
N ALA A 64 -5.06 10.65 8.24
CA ALA A 64 -4.42 11.23 7.07
C ALA A 64 -3.24 12.14 7.43
N THR A 65 -3.36 12.89 8.53
CA THR A 65 -2.29 13.76 9.03
C THR A 65 -1.04 12.97 9.41
N GLU A 66 -1.21 11.83 10.07
CA GLU A 66 -0.09 10.94 10.42
C GLU A 66 0.48 10.26 9.18
N ALA A 67 -0.37 9.80 8.26
CA ALA A 67 0.07 9.22 7.01
C ALA A 67 0.93 10.22 6.21
N ALA A 68 0.48 11.47 6.09
CA ALA A 68 1.21 12.54 5.41
C ALA A 68 2.55 12.83 6.07
N MET A 69 2.60 12.90 7.41
CA MET A 69 3.84 13.10 8.15
C MET A 69 4.84 11.96 7.88
N ASN A 70 4.38 10.71 7.93
CA ASN A 70 5.23 9.55 7.66
C ASN A 70 5.77 9.55 6.22
N ILE A 71 4.95 9.91 5.23
CA ILE A 71 5.40 10.06 3.84
C ILE A 71 6.53 11.10 3.72
N ILE A 72 6.38 12.25 4.36
CA ILE A 72 7.39 13.31 4.37
C ILE A 72 8.68 12.82 5.02
N ILE A 73 8.58 12.18 6.19
CA ILE A 73 9.74 11.65 6.92
C ILE A 73 10.47 10.59 6.08
N THR A 74 9.75 9.64 5.48
CA THR A 74 10.34 8.61 4.61
C THR A 74 11.08 9.22 3.43
N GLY A 75 10.47 10.21 2.76
CA GLY A 75 11.12 10.93 1.65
C GLY A 75 12.36 11.72 2.10
N ALA A 76 12.25 12.48 3.20
CA ALA A 76 13.33 13.29 3.74
C ALA A 76 14.52 12.45 4.23
N THR A 77 14.25 11.28 4.80
CA THR A 77 15.26 10.33 5.28
C THR A 77 15.76 9.36 4.21
N ARG A 78 15.23 9.46 2.98
CA ARG A 78 15.59 8.62 1.82
C ARG A 78 15.38 7.13 2.08
N GLN A 79 14.40 6.78 2.91
CA GLN A 79 14.00 5.39 3.13
C GLN A 79 13.36 4.83 1.86
N SER A 80 13.66 3.58 1.50
CA SER A 80 13.14 2.96 0.28
C SER A 80 11.65 2.65 0.36
N GLU A 81 11.14 2.36 1.56
CA GLU A 81 9.76 1.91 1.75
C GLU A 81 9.13 2.53 2.99
N LEU A 82 7.82 2.76 2.92
CA LEU A 82 6.97 3.09 4.04
C LEU A 82 5.79 2.12 4.09
N PHE A 83 5.50 1.60 5.28
CA PHE A 83 4.31 0.79 5.55
C PHE A 83 3.48 1.49 6.62
N TYR A 84 2.36 2.07 6.23
CA TYR A 84 1.47 2.77 7.16
C TYR A 84 0.02 2.34 6.94
N PRO A 85 -0.66 1.79 7.95
CA PRO A 85 -0.16 1.45 9.29
C PRO A 85 0.82 0.26 9.27
N TRP A 86 1.56 0.06 10.38
CA TRP A 86 2.65 -0.91 10.49
C TRP A 86 2.28 -2.34 10.05
N PHE A 87 1.04 -2.80 10.25
CA PHE A 87 0.62 -4.15 9.88
C PHE A 87 0.56 -4.38 8.36
N THR A 88 0.55 -3.31 7.54
CA THR A 88 0.61 -3.42 6.07
C THR A 88 1.93 -4.06 5.61
N TYR A 89 2.99 -3.95 6.41
CA TYR A 89 4.24 -4.67 6.21
C TYR A 89 4.03 -6.18 6.33
N ILE A 90 3.40 -6.62 7.43
CA ILE A 90 3.10 -8.04 7.68
C ILE A 90 2.23 -8.61 6.56
N LEU A 91 1.18 -7.88 6.15
CA LEU A 91 0.31 -8.29 5.06
C LEU A 91 1.06 -8.44 3.72
N SER A 92 2.05 -7.58 3.47
CA SER A 92 2.86 -7.65 2.25
C SER A 92 3.70 -8.92 2.23
N ILE A 93 4.31 -9.28 3.36
CA ILE A 93 5.09 -10.53 3.51
C ILE A 93 4.19 -11.76 3.41
N THR A 94 3.06 -11.79 4.14
CA THR A 94 2.18 -12.97 4.16
C THR A 94 1.60 -13.27 2.79
N LYS A 95 1.46 -12.26 1.92
CA LYS A 95 1.04 -12.45 0.54
C LYS A 95 1.99 -13.38 -0.23
N GLU A 96 3.29 -13.21 -0.01
CA GLU A 96 4.34 -13.92 -0.75
C GLU A 96 4.57 -15.31 -0.19
N ILE A 97 4.47 -15.46 1.14
CA ILE A 97 4.75 -16.72 1.83
C ILE A 97 3.49 -17.60 1.93
N PHE A 98 2.32 -17.00 2.20
CA PHE A 98 1.05 -17.72 2.43
C PHE A 98 -0.13 -17.06 1.70
N PRO A 99 -0.19 -17.18 0.37
CA PRO A 99 -1.23 -16.54 -0.44
C PRO A 99 -2.66 -16.97 -0.07
N SER A 100 -2.86 -18.21 0.36
CA SER A 100 -4.17 -18.74 0.77
C SER A 100 -4.72 -18.04 2.02
N ILE A 101 -3.88 -17.81 3.03
CA ILE A 101 -4.25 -17.14 4.28
C ILE A 101 -4.60 -15.68 3.97
N THR A 102 -3.73 -15.03 3.21
CA THR A 102 -3.94 -13.64 2.79
C THR A 102 -5.24 -13.48 2.00
N GLY A 103 -5.54 -14.40 1.08
CA GLY A 103 -6.79 -14.40 0.33
C GLY A 103 -8.02 -14.62 1.20
N TYR A 104 -7.92 -15.44 2.25
CA TYR A 104 -8.99 -15.62 3.22
C TYR A 104 -9.28 -14.34 4.02
N ILE A 105 -8.23 -13.71 4.56
CA ILE A 105 -8.35 -12.41 5.28
C ILE A 105 -8.98 -11.35 4.37
N MET A 106 -8.51 -11.25 3.13
CA MET A 106 -9.00 -10.26 2.16
C MET A 106 -10.47 -10.46 1.80
N ARG A 107 -10.98 -11.70 1.73
CA ARG A 107 -12.41 -11.92 1.46
C ARG A 107 -13.28 -11.55 2.67
N ASN A 108 -12.81 -11.83 3.87
CA ASN A 108 -13.56 -11.56 5.11
C ASN A 108 -13.53 -10.09 5.53
N SER A 109 -12.66 -9.26 4.94
CA SER A 109 -12.61 -7.82 5.21
C SER A 109 -13.71 -7.02 4.48
N TYR A 110 -14.42 -7.64 3.54
CA TYR A 110 -15.50 -7.00 2.79
C TYR A 110 -16.85 -7.51 3.29
N THR A 111 -17.82 -6.60 3.42
CA THR A 111 -19.20 -6.97 3.71
C THR A 111 -19.90 -7.27 2.39
N TYR A 112 -19.82 -8.53 1.94
CA TYR A 112 -20.43 -8.98 0.70
C TYR A 112 -21.55 -9.99 0.99
N ASN A 113 -22.78 -9.63 0.64
CA ASN A 113 -23.92 -10.56 0.58
C ASN A 113 -24.19 -10.88 -0.90
N PRO A 114 -24.10 -12.16 -1.32
CA PRO A 114 -24.27 -12.58 -2.71
C PRO A 114 -25.70 -12.37 -3.24
#